data_AF-A0A212CMV2-F1
#
_entry.id   AF-A0A212CMV2-F1
#
_cell.length_a   1.000
_cell.length_b   1.000
_cell.length_c   1.000
_cell.angle_alpha   90.00
_cell.angle_beta   90.00
_cell.angle_gamma   90.00
#
_symmetry.space_group_name_H-M   'P 1'
#
loop_
_entity.id
_entity.type
_entity.pdbx_description
1 polymer ?
#
loop_
_entity_poly.entity_id
_entity_poly.type
_entity_poly.pdbx_seq_one_letter_code
_entity_poly.pdbx_strand_id
1 'polypeptide(L)'
;MTYSLIEWRSQILSGTLPKDELAELKKKVTAKIDHGNRMLGLDLVVRDDYGNILDPDETSTIALFKAHEMASKRIEEKIQEEKSILQNLDLRGQSIFSAVHTYGLLVNFKNFVCNIGEDAELFMALYDPDQSKFISENYLIRWGSNGMPKEIEKLNNLQAVFT
;
A
#
# COMPACT_ATOMS: atom_id res chain seq x y z
N MET A 1 1.97 0.43 -4.51
CA MET A 1 2.52 1.72 -5.02
C MET A 1 3.22 2.53 -3.94
N THR A 2 2.63 2.67 -2.75
CA THR A 2 3.16 3.51 -1.65
C THR A 2 4.44 2.97 -1.01
N TYR A 3 4.55 1.66 -0.77
CA TYR A 3 5.74 1.05 -0.15
C TYR A 3 7.04 1.32 -0.92
N SER A 4 7.02 1.17 -2.25
CA SER A 4 8.19 1.42 -3.11
C SER A 4 8.64 2.88 -3.06
N LEU A 5 7.69 3.84 -2.99
CA LEU A 5 8.03 5.26 -2.88
C LEU A 5 8.65 5.60 -1.52
N ILE A 6 8.17 4.97 -0.43
CA ILE A 6 8.74 5.13 0.92
C ILE A 6 10.17 4.58 0.95
N GLU A 7 10.40 3.42 0.35
CA GLU A 7 11.72 2.81 0.25
C GLU A 7 12.68 3.69 -0.57
N TRP A 8 12.29 4.14 -1.76
CA TRP A 8 13.12 5.01 -2.59
C TRP A 8 13.40 6.35 -1.91
N ARG A 9 12.44 6.90 -1.14
CA ARG A 9 12.68 8.07 -0.30
C ARG A 9 13.76 7.79 0.75
N SER A 10 13.71 6.62 1.40
CA SER A 10 14.74 6.22 2.37
C SER A 10 16.12 6.09 1.71
N GLN A 11 16.19 5.54 0.50
CA GLN A 11 17.43 5.39 -0.27
C GLN A 11 17.99 6.75 -0.72
N ILE A 12 17.14 7.69 -1.16
CA ILE A 12 17.57 9.05 -1.52
C ILE A 12 18.12 9.79 -0.29
N LEU A 13 17.49 9.62 0.88
CA LEU A 13 17.88 10.29 2.11
C LEU A 13 19.08 9.63 2.82
N SER A 14 19.41 8.38 2.50
CA SER A 14 20.57 7.72 3.11
C SER A 14 21.90 8.36 2.70
N GLY A 15 21.94 9.05 1.55
CA GLY A 15 23.14 9.69 1.02
C GLY A 15 24.24 8.71 0.60
N THR A 16 23.94 7.42 0.53
CA THR A 16 24.91 6.35 0.23
C THR A 16 25.01 6.01 -1.25
N LEU A 17 24.09 6.53 -2.07
CA LEU A 17 24.03 6.26 -3.51
C LEU A 17 25.05 7.09 -4.29
N PRO A 18 25.77 6.49 -5.26
CA PRO A 18 26.54 7.21 -6.26
C PRO A 18 25.67 8.22 -7.04
N LYS A 19 26.30 9.26 -7.61
CA LYS A 19 25.58 10.34 -8.33
C LYS A 19 24.69 9.80 -9.46
N ASP A 20 25.21 8.85 -10.23
CA ASP A 20 24.50 8.29 -11.39
C ASP A 20 23.29 7.46 -10.96
N GLU A 21 23.47 6.60 -9.93
CA GLU A 21 22.37 5.82 -9.36
C GLU A 21 21.30 6.71 -8.71
N LEU A 22 21.72 7.79 -8.03
CA LEU A 22 20.81 8.77 -7.45
C LEU A 22 20.00 9.50 -8.52
N ALA A 23 20.62 9.85 -9.65
CA ALA A 23 19.94 10.51 -10.76
C ALA A 23 18.88 9.60 -11.40
N GLU A 24 19.23 8.34 -11.65
CA GLU A 24 18.29 7.34 -12.16
C GLU A 24 17.16 7.04 -11.16
N LEU A 25 17.48 6.94 -9.87
CA LEU A 25 16.47 6.75 -8.83
C LEU A 25 15.51 7.94 -8.74
N LYS A 26 16.02 9.18 -8.80
CA LYS A 26 15.18 10.38 -8.84
C LYS A 26 14.25 10.36 -10.03
N LYS A 27 14.76 10.06 -11.23
CA LYS A 27 13.96 9.97 -12.46
C LYS A 27 12.87 8.89 -12.35
N LYS A 28 13.19 7.75 -11.74
CA LYS A 28 12.24 6.66 -11.50
C LYS A 28 11.15 7.05 -10.50
N VAL A 29 11.53 7.74 -9.41
CA VAL A 29 10.62 8.23 -8.37
C VAL A 29 9.65 9.26 -8.96
N THR A 30 10.16 10.27 -9.66
CA THR A 30 9.34 11.33 -10.26
C THR A 30 8.39 10.78 -11.29
N ALA A 31 8.85 9.92 -12.20
CA ALA A 31 7.99 9.26 -13.18
C ALA A 31 6.86 8.44 -12.54
N LYS A 32 7.11 7.80 -11.38
CA LYS A 32 6.08 7.05 -10.66
C LYS A 32 5.07 7.98 -9.95
N ILE A 33 5.53 9.10 -9.41
CA ILE A 33 4.68 10.13 -8.79
C ILE A 33 3.79 10.77 -9.85
N ASP A 34 4.36 11.21 -10.97
CA ASP A 34 3.61 11.92 -12.02
C ASP A 34 2.54 11.00 -12.65
N HIS A 35 2.85 9.70 -12.82
CA HIS A 35 1.86 8.69 -13.20
C HIS A 35 0.74 8.53 -12.15
N GLY A 36 1.10 8.48 -10.87
CA GLY A 36 0.13 8.42 -9.77
C GLY A 36 -0.78 9.64 -9.73
N ASN A 37 -0.22 10.84 -9.87
CA ASN A 37 -0.97 12.09 -9.91
C ASN A 37 -1.99 12.09 -11.04
N ARG A 38 -1.58 11.67 -12.26
CA ARG A 38 -2.50 11.56 -13.40
C ARG A 38 -3.64 10.58 -13.15
N MET A 39 -3.37 9.44 -12.52
CA MET A 39 -4.39 8.45 -12.17
C MET A 39 -5.35 8.95 -11.09
N LEU A 40 -4.86 9.78 -10.17
CA LEU A 40 -5.65 10.38 -9.10
C LEU A 40 -6.36 11.68 -9.53
N GLY A 41 -6.17 12.15 -10.76
CA GLY A 41 -6.75 13.41 -11.25
C GLY A 41 -6.15 14.65 -10.59
N LEU A 42 -4.90 14.57 -10.13
CA LEU A 42 -4.15 15.69 -9.57
C LEU A 42 -3.36 16.45 -10.66
N ASP A 43 -2.91 17.65 -10.31
CA ASP A 43 -2.13 18.51 -11.21
C ASP A 43 -0.82 17.84 -11.66
N LEU A 44 -0.49 18.06 -12.93
CA LEU A 44 0.75 17.60 -13.54
C LEU A 44 1.89 18.56 -13.21
N VAL A 45 2.96 18.04 -12.63
CA VAL A 45 4.20 18.80 -12.40
C VAL A 45 5.11 18.64 -13.62
N VAL A 46 5.48 19.75 -14.25
CA VAL A 46 6.38 19.74 -15.41
C VAL A 46 7.83 19.65 -14.94
N ARG A 47 8.58 18.70 -15.49
CA ARG A 47 9.97 18.41 -15.10
C ARG A 47 10.92 18.44 -16.28
N ASP A 48 12.19 18.72 -15.99
CA ASP A 48 13.29 18.58 -16.94
C ASP A 48 13.72 17.10 -17.13
N ASP A 49 14.70 16.86 -18.00
CA ASP A 49 15.24 15.51 -18.27
C ASP A 49 15.94 14.87 -17.06
N TYR A 50 16.34 15.68 -16.08
CA TYR A 50 16.97 15.28 -14.82
C TYR A 50 15.94 15.02 -13.71
N GLY A 51 14.64 15.25 -13.97
CA GLY A 51 13.55 15.08 -13.02
C GLY A 51 13.33 16.26 -12.06
N ASN A 52 14.02 17.38 -12.25
CA ASN A 52 13.80 18.60 -11.49
C ASN A 52 12.56 19.32 -12.00
N ILE A 53 11.89 20.05 -11.11
CA ILE A 53 10.71 20.85 -11.48
C ILE A 53 11.19 22.04 -12.31
N LEU A 54 10.53 22.31 -13.45
CA LEU A 54 10.82 23.50 -14.24
C LEU A 54 10.31 24.75 -13.52
N ASP A 55 11.15 25.77 -13.44
CA ASP A 55 10.78 27.08 -12.90
C ASP A 55 10.04 27.89 -13.98
N PRO A 56 8.78 28.30 -13.75
CA PRO A 56 8.03 29.13 -14.68
C PRO A 56 8.63 30.52 -14.91
N ASP A 57 9.39 31.05 -13.95
CA ASP A 57 9.98 32.40 -14.04
C ASP A 57 11.26 32.40 -14.89
N GLU A 58 11.97 31.27 -14.92
CA GLU A 58 13.17 31.08 -15.76
C GLU A 58 12.84 30.45 -17.14
N THR A 59 11.68 29.79 -17.26
CA THR A 59 11.28 29.08 -18.49
C THR A 59 10.27 29.89 -19.30
N SER A 60 10.55 30.14 -20.58
CA SER A 60 9.57 30.84 -21.44
C SER A 60 8.22 30.11 -21.47
N THR A 61 7.11 30.86 -21.52
CA THR A 61 5.76 30.30 -21.53
C THR A 61 5.54 29.26 -22.63
N ILE A 62 6.12 29.50 -23.81
CA ILE A 62 6.04 28.58 -24.95
C ILE A 62 6.81 27.28 -24.68
N ALA A 63 8.02 27.39 -24.10
CA ALA A 63 8.81 26.22 -23.75
C ALA A 63 8.13 25.39 -22.64
N LEU A 64 7.58 26.06 -21.63
CA LEU A 64 6.84 25.41 -20.55
C LEU A 64 5.59 24.69 -21.06
N PHE A 65 4.83 25.33 -21.96
CA PHE A 65 3.67 24.71 -22.60
C PHE A 65 4.04 23.45 -23.40
N LYS A 66 5.11 23.52 -24.20
CA LYS A 66 5.60 22.34 -24.94
C LYS A 66 6.05 21.22 -24.01
N ALA A 67 6.77 21.56 -22.93
CA ALA A 67 7.19 20.59 -21.93
C ALA A 67 6.00 19.92 -21.24
N HIS A 68 4.96 20.71 -20.90
CA HIS A 68 3.71 20.20 -20.36
C HIS A 68 3.00 19.26 -21.34
N GLU A 69 2.86 19.64 -22.61
CA GLU A 69 2.23 18.81 -23.64
C GLU A 69 2.96 17.47 -23.82
N MET A 70 4.30 17.51 -23.91
CA MET A 70 5.13 16.30 -23.99
C MET A 70 4.98 15.42 -22.75
N ALA A 71 5.03 16.00 -21.55
CA ALA A 71 4.86 15.27 -20.30
C ALA A 71 3.47 14.61 -20.20
N SER A 72 2.41 15.35 -20.54
CA SER A 72 1.04 14.83 -20.53
C SER A 72 0.88 13.66 -21.50
N LYS A 73 1.38 13.80 -22.74
CA LYS A 73 1.32 12.76 -23.76
C LYS A 73 2.08 11.50 -23.34
N ARG A 74 3.30 11.66 -22.82
CA ARG A 74 4.12 10.53 -22.34
C ARG A 74 3.44 9.73 -21.23
N ILE A 75 2.77 10.42 -20.29
CA ILE A 75 2.06 9.74 -19.20
C ILE A 75 0.83 9.02 -19.74
N GLU A 76 0.10 9.63 -20.67
CA GLU A 76 -1.09 9.04 -21.30
C GLU A 76 -0.75 7.81 -22.15
N GLU A 77 0.32 7.85 -22.94
CA GLU A 77 0.85 6.70 -23.68
C GLU A 77 1.18 5.54 -22.73
N LYS A 78 1.86 5.83 -21.62
CA LYS A 78 2.21 4.80 -20.62
C LYS A 78 0.99 4.18 -19.96
N ILE A 79 -0.03 4.99 -19.62
CA ILE A 79 -1.30 4.50 -19.08
C ILE A 79 -2.00 3.61 -20.10
N GLN A 80 -1.99 4.00 -21.38
CA GLN A 80 -2.62 3.23 -22.45
C GLN A 80 -1.89 1.90 -22.69
N GLU A 81 -0.55 1.90 -22.66
CA GLU A 81 0.28 0.69 -22.69
C GLU A 81 -0.06 -0.24 -21.53
N GLU A 82 -0.08 0.25 -20.29
CA GLU A 82 -0.46 -0.53 -19.11
C GLU A 82 -1.90 -1.09 -19.25
N LYS A 83 -2.86 -0.29 -19.72
CA LYS A 83 -4.23 -0.76 -20.00
C LYS A 83 -4.26 -1.84 -21.08
N SER A 84 -3.49 -1.70 -22.15
CA SER A 84 -3.45 -2.70 -23.23
C SER A 84 -2.83 -4.02 -22.78
N ILE A 85 -1.82 -3.98 -21.90
CA ILE A 85 -1.25 -5.17 -21.28
C ILE A 85 -2.30 -5.85 -20.41
N LEU A 86 -3.02 -5.08 -19.59
CA LEU A 86 -4.11 -5.58 -18.75
C LEU A 86 -5.26 -6.17 -19.59
N GLN A 87 -5.64 -5.53 -20.70
CA GLN A 87 -6.65 -6.04 -21.64
C GLN A 87 -6.23 -7.33 -22.34
N ASN A 88 -4.94 -7.47 -22.68
CA ASN A 88 -4.40 -8.73 -23.22
C ASN A 88 -4.38 -9.86 -22.18
N LEU A 89 -4.26 -9.55 -20.89
CA LEU A 89 -4.48 -10.52 -19.80
C LEU A 89 -5.97 -10.84 -19.61
N ASP A 90 -6.88 -9.87 -19.77
CA ASP A 90 -8.32 -10.06 -19.62
C ASP A 90 -8.91 -11.05 -20.65
N LEU A 91 -8.31 -11.18 -21.84
CA LEU A 91 -8.69 -12.19 -22.84
C LEU A 91 -8.36 -13.64 -22.42
N ARG A 92 -7.56 -13.85 -21.36
CA ARG A 92 -7.29 -15.16 -20.75
C ARG A 92 -8.02 -15.40 -19.41
N GLY A 93 -8.91 -14.49 -19.02
CA GLY A 93 -9.82 -14.67 -17.89
C GLY A 93 -9.30 -14.06 -16.60
N GLN A 94 -9.81 -12.87 -16.27
CA GLN A 94 -10.29 -12.41 -14.96
C GLN A 94 -10.17 -10.88 -14.90
N SER A 95 -11.34 -10.23 -14.86
CA SER A 95 -11.55 -8.80 -14.71
C SER A 95 -10.61 -8.18 -13.67
N ILE A 96 -9.66 -7.36 -14.11
CA ILE A 96 -8.67 -6.66 -13.25
C ILE A 96 -9.27 -5.38 -12.65
N PHE A 97 -10.59 -5.33 -12.49
CA PHE A 97 -11.26 -4.39 -11.60
C PHE A 97 -11.49 -5.03 -10.24
N SER A 98 -10.39 -5.29 -9.54
CA SER A 98 -10.40 -5.40 -8.09
C SER A 98 -9.00 -5.02 -7.60
N ALA A 99 -8.78 -3.74 -7.31
CA ALA A 99 -8.79 -3.21 -5.95
C ALA A 99 -7.76 -3.92 -5.08
N VAL A 100 -6.86 -3.16 -4.44
CA VAL A 100 -6.16 -3.62 -3.25
C VAL A 100 -7.24 -4.17 -2.31
N HIS A 101 -7.37 -5.49 -2.25
CA HIS A 101 -8.35 -6.10 -1.39
C HIS A 101 -7.81 -5.95 0.03
N THR A 102 -8.30 -4.96 0.76
CA THR A 102 -8.19 -4.93 2.21
C THR A 102 -9.21 -5.94 2.71
N TYR A 103 -8.80 -7.20 2.81
CA TYR A 103 -9.65 -8.23 3.38
C TYR A 103 -9.69 -8.04 4.90
N GLY A 104 -10.83 -7.58 5.42
CA GLY A 104 -11.08 -7.58 6.86
C GLY A 104 -11.61 -8.95 7.28
N LEU A 105 -10.95 -9.60 8.23
CA LEU A 105 -11.46 -10.82 8.86
C LEU A 105 -12.13 -10.48 10.19
N LEU A 106 -13.46 -10.53 10.22
CA LEU A 106 -14.22 -10.46 11.46
C LEU A 106 -14.29 -11.84 12.10
N VAL A 107 -13.67 -12.00 13.27
CA VAL A 107 -13.73 -13.22 14.06
C VAL A 107 -14.63 -12.99 15.26
N ASN A 108 -15.67 -13.81 15.37
CA ASN A 108 -16.55 -13.85 16.54
C ASN A 108 -16.24 -15.11 17.35
N PHE A 109 -15.70 -14.91 18.55
CA PHE A 109 -15.37 -15.98 19.46
C PHE A 109 -16.59 -16.35 20.30
N LYS A 110 -17.15 -17.54 20.07
CA LYS A 110 -18.42 -17.98 20.69
C LYS A 110 -18.24 -18.73 22.00
N ASN A 111 -17.28 -19.63 22.08
CA ASN A 111 -17.13 -20.50 23.24
C ASN A 111 -15.69 -21.03 23.34
N PHE A 112 -15.16 -21.05 24.57
CA PHE A 112 -13.94 -21.75 24.94
C PHE A 112 -14.28 -22.69 26.10
N VAL A 113 -14.09 -23.99 25.93
CA VAL A 113 -14.26 -24.95 27.02
C VAL A 113 -12.89 -25.54 27.33
N CYS A 114 -12.33 -25.16 28.47
CA CYS A 114 -11.05 -25.69 28.92
C CYS A 114 -11.11 -25.98 30.42
N ASN A 115 -10.84 -27.22 30.81
CA ASN A 115 -10.88 -27.67 32.20
C ASN A 115 -9.53 -27.44 32.89
N ILE A 116 -9.10 -26.19 32.98
CA ILE A 116 -7.79 -25.83 33.55
C ILE A 116 -7.87 -25.72 35.08
N GLY A 117 -9.05 -25.45 35.65
CA GLY A 117 -9.22 -25.24 37.09
C GLY A 117 -8.57 -23.95 37.62
N GLU A 118 -7.91 -23.18 36.74
CA GLU A 118 -7.22 -21.92 37.01
C GLU A 118 -7.66 -20.87 35.99
N ASP A 119 -7.37 -19.60 36.30
CA ASP A 119 -7.61 -18.51 35.38
C ASP A 119 -6.65 -18.60 34.19
N ALA A 120 -7.17 -18.34 32.99
CA ALA A 120 -6.41 -18.47 31.75
C ALA A 120 -6.50 -17.20 30.89
N GLU A 121 -5.50 -17.03 30.02
CA GLU A 121 -5.45 -15.98 29.00
C GLU A 121 -5.40 -16.63 27.63
N LEU A 122 -6.36 -16.26 26.77
CA LEU A 122 -6.44 -16.72 25.39
C LEU A 122 -5.95 -15.62 24.46
N PHE A 123 -4.95 -15.94 23.65
CA PHE A 123 -4.41 -15.06 22.63
C PHE A 123 -4.83 -15.55 21.25
N MET A 124 -5.28 -14.62 20.40
CA MET A 124 -5.64 -14.90 19.01
C MET A 124 -4.95 -13.89 18.09
N ALA A 125 -4.25 -14.37 17.08
CA ALA A 125 -3.58 -13.57 16.06
C ALA A 125 -3.55 -14.32 14.72
N LEU A 126 -3.40 -13.58 13.64
CA LEU A 126 -3.17 -14.13 12.30
C LEU A 126 -1.72 -14.58 12.17
N TYR A 127 -1.53 -15.79 11.65
CA TYR A 127 -0.23 -16.39 11.41
C TYR A 127 -0.08 -16.71 9.92
N ASP A 128 1.02 -16.23 9.34
CA ASP A 128 1.43 -16.58 7.98
C ASP A 128 2.35 -17.82 8.04
N PRO A 129 1.90 -18.98 7.56
CA PRO A 129 2.70 -20.21 7.59
C PRO A 129 3.90 -20.16 6.63
N ASP A 130 3.79 -19.43 5.52
CA ASP A 130 4.85 -19.35 4.51
C ASP A 130 6.01 -18.48 5.03
N GLN A 131 5.70 -17.40 5.74
CA GLN A 131 6.68 -16.53 6.40
C GLN A 131 7.04 -16.98 7.81
N SER A 132 6.34 -17.99 8.33
CA SER A 132 6.47 -18.50 9.71
C SER A 132 6.37 -17.40 10.78
N LYS A 133 5.50 -16.40 10.59
CA LYS A 133 5.42 -15.22 11.45
C LYS A 133 3.96 -14.78 11.70
N PHE A 134 3.70 -14.22 12.87
CA PHE A 134 2.45 -13.51 13.15
C PHE A 134 2.39 -12.18 12.39
N ILE A 135 1.28 -11.95 11.71
CA ILE A 135 1.04 -10.78 10.84
C ILE A 135 0.05 -9.79 11.44
N SER A 136 -0.59 -10.14 12.57
CA SER A 136 -1.48 -9.24 13.31
C SER A 136 -1.04 -9.04 14.75
N GLU A 137 -1.62 -8.03 15.40
CA GLU A 137 -1.60 -7.93 16.86
C GLU A 137 -2.39 -9.05 17.54
N ASN A 138 -2.16 -9.22 18.85
CA ASN A 138 -2.83 -10.22 19.65
C ASN A 138 -4.16 -9.68 20.20
N TYR A 139 -5.24 -10.40 19.91
CA TYR A 139 -6.50 -10.25 20.64
C TYR A 139 -6.47 -11.10 21.91
N LEU A 140 -6.61 -10.45 23.07
CA LEU A 140 -6.55 -11.08 24.39
C LEU A 140 -7.96 -11.25 24.97
N ILE A 141 -8.29 -12.47 25.39
CA ILE A 141 -9.49 -12.78 26.18
C ILE A 141 -9.04 -13.38 27.51
N ARG A 142 -9.55 -12.84 28.62
CA ARG A 142 -9.32 -13.40 29.96
C ARG A 142 -10.45 -14.37 30.32
N TRP A 143 -10.07 -15.61 30.61
CA TRP A 143 -10.97 -16.70 30.97
C TRP A 143 -10.83 -17.02 32.46
N GLY A 144 -11.96 -17.16 33.14
CA GLY A 144 -12.00 -17.56 34.55
C GLY A 144 -11.88 -19.06 34.73
N SER A 145 -11.39 -19.47 35.89
CA SER A 145 -11.31 -20.87 36.33
C SER A 145 -12.66 -21.61 36.35
N ASN A 146 -13.78 -20.88 36.35
CA ASN A 146 -15.14 -21.41 36.24
C ASN A 146 -15.57 -21.73 34.79
N GLY A 147 -14.67 -21.56 33.80
CA GLY A 147 -14.98 -21.83 32.40
C GLY A 147 -15.78 -20.72 31.72
N MET A 148 -15.83 -19.51 32.29
CA MET A 148 -16.49 -18.35 31.70
C MET A 148 -15.49 -17.19 31.50
N PRO A 149 -15.65 -16.32 30.49
CA PRO A 149 -14.91 -15.06 30.40
C PRO A 149 -15.03 -14.27 31.71
N LYS A 150 -13.93 -13.69 32.19
CA LYS A 150 -13.95 -12.82 33.38
C LYS A 150 -14.82 -11.57 33.16
N GLU A 151 -14.93 -11.12 31.92
CA GLU A 151 -15.79 -10.00 31.52
C GLU A 151 -17.11 -10.54 30.94
N ILE A 152 -18.03 -10.92 31.83
CA ILE A 152 -19.33 -11.53 31.49
C ILE A 152 -20.16 -10.61 30.57
N GLU A 153 -20.00 -9.28 30.67
CA GLU A 153 -20.65 -8.31 29.78
C GLU A 153 -20.23 -8.48 28.29
N LYS A 154 -19.07 -9.08 28.03
CA LYS A 154 -18.56 -9.32 26.68
C LYS A 154 -18.85 -10.73 26.15
N LEU A 155 -19.55 -11.59 26.88
CA LEU A 155 -19.78 -13.00 26.51
C LEU A 155 -20.36 -13.18 25.09
N ASN A 156 -21.20 -12.25 24.65
CA ASN A 156 -21.81 -12.24 23.31
C ASN A 156 -21.11 -11.30 22.32
N ASN A 157 -20.05 -10.61 22.76
CA ASN A 157 -19.35 -9.56 22.02
C ASN A 157 -17.82 -9.73 22.02
N LEU A 158 -17.33 -10.97 22.09
CA LEU A 158 -15.92 -11.28 21.85
C LEU A 158 -15.66 -11.26 20.34
N GLN A 159 -15.52 -10.05 19.79
CA GLN A 159 -15.29 -9.82 18.37
C GLN A 159 -13.94 -9.13 18.16
N ALA A 160 -13.22 -9.59 17.14
CA ALA A 160 -11.99 -8.97 16.67
C ALA A 160 -12.07 -8.82 15.16
N VAL A 161 -11.64 -7.67 14.64
CA VAL A 161 -11.44 -7.44 13.22
C VAL A 161 -9.94 -7.42 12.97
N PHE A 162 -9.46 -8.33 12.12
CA PHE A 162 -8.08 -8.33 11.65
C PHE A 162 -8.03 -7.76 10.23
N THR A 163 -7.03 -6.94 9.94
CA THR A 163 -6.83 -6.24 8.65
C THR A 163 -5.41 -6.39 8.15
#